data_AF-I9BNE9-F1
#
_entry.id   AF-I9BNE9-F1
#
_cell.length_a   1.000
_cell.length_b   1.000
_cell.length_c   1.000
_cell.angle_alpha   90.00
_cell.angle_beta   90.00
_cell.angle_gamma   90.00
#
_symmetry.space_group_name_H-M   'P 1'
#
loop_
_entity.id
_entity.type
_entity.pdbx_description
1 polymer ?
#
loop_
_entity_poly.entity_id
_entity_poly.type
_entity_poly.pdbx_seq_one_letter_code
_entity_poly.pdbx_strand_id
1 'polypeptide(L)'
;YEDLGYINEAQRWEFEAMVVWGETAPHLLNLARYNIVNKRPEVARRFINLLKQSLFYRKDAEELEKQLHAGSVPGLRMALENNKEHPARFANVINIGPELQYLCEQDTTNRMAFEYLMSDLLLSNNVVRFVDNLKFIRHFKYPEMPPAYQEALYIYKLGVDGETFSKSGFNVSENTEKRFQRYYSLYKNRQMQRLKAEFGNTYWYYLNFISPYGDKIIRN
;
A
#
# COMPACT_ATOMS: atom_id res chain seq x y z
N TYR A 1 -3.15 8.89 -1.12
CA TYR A 1 -1.79 9.14 -1.64
C TYR A 1 -0.84 9.69 -0.59
N GLU A 2 -1.28 10.61 0.29
CA GLU A 2 -0.46 11.11 1.41
C GLU A 2 0.12 9.97 2.25
N ASP A 3 -0.70 9.02 2.71
CA ASP A 3 -0.25 7.88 3.52
C ASP A 3 0.77 6.97 2.82
N LEU A 4 0.76 6.95 1.49
CA LEU A 4 1.74 6.21 0.70
C LEU A 4 3.07 6.95 0.57
N GLY A 5 3.15 8.18 1.08
CA GLY A 5 4.27 9.09 0.84
C GLY A 5 4.40 9.53 -0.62
N TYR A 6 3.34 9.36 -1.42
CA TYR A 6 3.33 9.74 -2.83
C TYR A 6 2.87 11.20 -2.99
N ILE A 7 3.64 12.14 -2.43
CA ILE A 7 3.20 13.53 -2.21
C ILE A 7 2.95 14.30 -3.51
N ASN A 8 3.68 13.99 -4.59
CA ASN A 8 3.40 14.58 -5.91
C ASN A 8 1.96 14.29 -6.38
N GLU A 9 1.49 13.05 -6.20
CA GLU A 9 0.13 12.66 -6.57
C GLU A 9 -0.90 13.22 -5.58
N ALA A 10 -0.59 13.22 -4.28
CA ALA A 10 -1.45 13.85 -3.27
C ALA A 10 -1.66 15.34 -3.56
N GLN A 11 -0.59 16.07 -3.91
CA GLN A 11 -0.64 17.47 -4.28
C GLN A 11 -1.47 17.70 -5.54
N ARG A 12 -1.35 16.83 -6.55
CA ARG A 12 -2.15 16.93 -7.77
C ARG A 12 -3.64 16.84 -7.46
N TRP A 13 -4.08 15.81 -6.73
CA TRP A 13 -5.49 15.65 -6.37
C TRP A 13 -6.01 16.76 -5.46
N GLU A 14 -5.17 17.26 -4.55
CA GLU A 14 -5.52 18.41 -3.71
C GLU A 14 -5.73 19.68 -4.53
N PHE A 15 -4.89 19.91 -5.54
CA PHE A 15 -5.05 21.04 -6.45
C PHE A 15 -6.34 20.92 -7.28
N GLU A 16 -6.63 19.74 -7.83
CA GLU A 16 -7.89 19.48 -8.54
C GLU A 16 -9.11 19.71 -7.61
N ALA A 17 -9.06 19.23 -6.37
CA ALA A 17 -10.11 19.44 -5.39
C ALA A 17 -10.30 20.93 -5.09
N MET A 18 -9.23 21.69 -4.90
CA MET A 18 -9.30 23.14 -4.69
C MET A 18 -9.92 23.87 -5.89
N VAL A 19 -9.61 23.46 -7.13
CA VAL A 19 -10.21 24.06 -8.33
C VAL A 19 -11.72 23.82 -8.38
N VAL A 20 -12.18 22.63 -7.97
CA VAL A 20 -13.61 22.26 -8.00
C VAL A 20 -14.38 22.88 -6.83
N TRP A 21 -13.82 22.86 -5.62
CA TRP A 21 -14.51 23.21 -4.38
C TRP A 21 -14.14 24.59 -3.82
N GLY A 22 -13.18 25.27 -4.46
CA GLY A 22 -12.69 26.60 -4.11
C GLY A 22 -11.49 26.58 -3.15
N GLU A 23 -10.94 27.78 -2.91
CA GLU A 23 -9.77 28.00 -2.04
C GLU A 23 -10.15 27.97 -0.55
N THR A 24 -10.64 26.82 -0.07
CA THR A 24 -10.96 26.64 1.35
C THR A 24 -9.69 26.40 2.18
N ALA A 25 -9.74 26.73 3.46
CA ALA A 25 -8.57 26.59 4.34
C ALA A 25 -7.99 25.16 4.40
N PRO A 26 -8.79 24.07 4.47
CA PRO A 26 -8.25 22.71 4.38
C PRO A 26 -7.40 22.46 3.13
N HIS A 27 -7.84 22.94 1.96
CA HIS A 27 -7.09 22.78 0.72
C HIS A 27 -5.77 23.56 0.75
N LEU A 28 -5.82 24.81 1.21
CA LEU A 28 -4.63 25.65 1.33
C LEU A 28 -3.62 25.08 2.35
N LEU A 29 -4.09 24.48 3.45
CA LEU A 29 -3.24 23.81 4.44
C LEU A 29 -2.50 22.63 3.82
N ASN A 30 -3.21 21.75 3.13
CA ASN A 30 -2.59 20.59 2.47
C ASN A 30 -1.63 21.01 1.36
N LEU A 31 -2.01 21.97 0.51
CA LEU A 31 -1.12 22.47 -0.53
C LEU A 31 0.14 23.13 0.04
N ALA A 32 0.05 23.85 1.16
CA ALA A 32 1.22 24.35 1.87
C ALA A 32 2.12 23.19 2.36
N ARG A 33 1.55 22.22 3.08
CA ARG A 33 2.27 21.04 3.59
C ARG A 33 3.00 20.28 2.49
N TYR A 34 2.31 19.97 1.39
CA TYR A 34 2.88 19.22 0.27
C TYR A 34 3.98 20.00 -0.45
N ASN A 35 3.82 21.31 -0.66
CA ASN A 35 4.85 22.12 -1.31
C ASN A 35 6.10 22.30 -0.44
N ILE A 36 5.97 22.32 0.90
CA ILE A 36 7.14 22.28 1.81
C ILE A 36 7.95 21.00 1.55
N VAL A 37 7.28 19.86 1.60
CA VAL A 37 7.92 18.54 1.46
C VAL A 37 8.44 18.28 0.04
N ASN A 38 7.76 18.81 -0.98
CA ASN A 38 8.24 18.80 -2.37
C ASN A 38 9.35 19.82 -2.66
N LYS A 39 9.92 20.47 -1.62
CA LYS A 39 11.03 21.43 -1.73
C LYS A 39 10.68 22.63 -2.63
N ARG A 40 9.43 23.11 -2.55
CA ARG A 40 8.89 24.29 -3.27
C ARG A 40 8.48 25.41 -2.30
N PRO A 41 9.45 26.02 -1.59
CA PRO A 41 9.16 26.89 -0.46
C PRO A 41 8.37 28.16 -0.84
N GLU A 42 8.65 28.75 -2.00
CA GLU A 42 7.96 29.96 -2.45
C GLU A 42 6.49 29.70 -2.78
N VAL A 43 6.16 28.50 -3.27
CA VAL A 43 4.78 28.10 -3.55
C VAL A 43 4.04 27.87 -2.23
N ALA A 44 4.66 27.13 -1.28
CA ALA A 44 4.09 26.93 0.04
C ALA A 44 3.81 28.27 0.76
N ARG A 45 4.73 29.23 0.66
CA ARG A 45 4.58 30.56 1.27
C ARG A 45 3.34 31.31 0.77
N ARG A 46 2.97 31.16 -0.51
CA ARG A 46 1.75 31.78 -1.04
C ARG A 46 0.50 31.29 -0.30
N PHE A 47 0.37 29.97 -0.13
CA PHE A 47 -0.76 29.37 0.59
C PHE A 47 -0.75 29.75 2.08
N ILE A 48 0.42 29.73 2.73
CA ILE A 48 0.59 30.16 4.13
C ILE A 48 0.13 31.61 4.31
N ASN A 49 0.50 32.52 3.40
CA ASN A 49 0.13 33.93 3.49
C ASN A 49 -1.39 34.14 3.38
N LEU A 50 -2.08 33.37 2.54
CA LEU A 50 -3.55 33.40 2.46
C LEU A 50 -4.17 32.93 3.79
N LEU A 51 -3.66 31.84 4.36
CA LEU A 51 -4.14 31.31 5.64
C LEU A 51 -3.92 32.28 6.81
N LYS A 52 -2.82 33.03 6.83
CA LYS A 52 -2.53 34.06 7.86
C LYS A 52 -3.58 35.16 7.94
N GLN A 53 -4.23 35.47 6.81
CA GLN A 53 -5.31 36.47 6.75
C GLN A 53 -6.60 35.97 7.41
N SER A 54 -6.77 34.66 7.55
CA SER A 54 -7.90 34.06 8.26
C SER A 54 -7.76 34.18 9.78
N LEU A 55 -8.87 34.43 10.48
CA LEU A 55 -8.90 34.47 11.94
C LEU A 55 -8.71 33.07 12.56
N PHE A 56 -9.27 32.03 11.94
CA PHE A 56 -9.33 30.68 12.53
C PHE A 56 -8.10 29.83 12.22
N TYR A 57 -7.39 30.12 11.12
CA TYR A 57 -6.25 29.31 10.64
C TYR A 57 -4.89 29.99 10.77
N ARG A 58 -4.83 31.17 11.42
CA ARG A 58 -3.58 31.91 11.59
C ARG A 58 -2.52 31.10 12.34
N LYS A 59 -2.93 30.39 13.41
CA LYS A 59 -2.02 29.56 14.21
C LYS A 59 -1.40 28.42 13.39
N ASP A 60 -2.23 27.75 12.58
CA ASP A 60 -1.76 26.68 11.69
C ASP A 60 -0.81 27.24 10.62
N ALA A 61 -1.09 28.43 10.10
CA ALA A 61 -0.24 29.10 9.12
C ALA A 61 1.13 29.51 9.71
N GLU A 62 1.16 30.01 10.95
CA GLU A 62 2.40 30.32 11.68
C GLU A 62 3.23 29.05 11.94
N GLU A 63 2.57 27.93 12.23
CA GLU A 63 3.26 26.65 12.40
C GLU A 63 3.82 26.11 11.08
N LEU A 64 3.05 26.22 9.98
CA LEU A 64 3.53 25.88 8.64
C LEU A 64 4.71 26.76 8.20
N GLU A 65 4.77 28.01 8.63
CA GLU A 65 5.92 28.88 8.34
C GLU A 65 7.19 28.39 9.03
N LYS A 66 7.10 27.93 10.30
CA LYS A 66 8.25 27.30 10.97
C LYS A 66 8.69 26.02 10.25
N GLN A 67 7.73 25.19 9.84
CA GLN A 67 7.98 23.96 9.09
C GLN A 67 8.61 24.25 7.71
N LEU A 68 8.18 25.33 7.05
CA LEU A 68 8.76 25.82 5.80
C LEU A 68 10.25 26.16 5.98
N HIS A 69 10.61 26.83 7.08
CA HIS A 69 12.01 27.13 7.40
C HIS A 69 12.83 25.86 7.70
N ALA A 70 12.22 24.86 8.34
CA ALA A 70 12.84 23.56 8.60
C ALA A 70 12.92 22.66 7.35
N GLY A 71 12.18 22.98 6.28
CA GLY A 71 12.11 22.19 5.05
C GLY A 71 11.42 20.83 5.22
N SER A 72 10.69 20.62 6.31
CA SER A 72 10.00 19.36 6.62
C SER A 72 8.71 19.60 7.39
N VAL A 73 7.75 18.69 7.23
CA VAL A 73 6.46 18.72 7.91
C VAL A 73 6.37 17.46 8.79
N PRO A 74 6.24 17.59 10.13
CA PRO A 74 6.10 16.45 11.01
C PRO A 74 4.97 15.51 10.60
N GLY A 75 5.24 14.21 10.57
CA GLY A 75 4.28 13.17 10.20
C GLY A 75 4.05 13.00 8.70
N LEU A 76 4.58 13.88 7.84
CA LEU A 76 4.43 13.78 6.40
C LEU A 76 5.64 13.07 5.78
N ARG A 77 5.41 11.87 5.22
CA ARG A 77 6.45 11.07 4.55
C ARG A 77 6.55 11.43 3.08
N MET A 78 7.77 11.51 2.54
CA MET A 78 8.03 11.66 1.10
C MET A 78 8.84 10.48 0.58
N ALA A 79 8.15 9.47 0.06
CA ALA A 79 8.77 8.23 -0.39
C ALA A 79 9.75 8.45 -1.55
N LEU A 80 9.58 9.54 -2.30
CA LEU A 80 10.41 9.89 -3.45
C LEU A 80 11.44 10.98 -3.15
N GLU A 81 11.73 11.28 -1.87
CA GLU A 81 12.57 12.43 -1.49
C GLU A 81 13.98 12.40 -2.11
N ASN A 82 14.57 11.22 -2.20
CA ASN A 82 15.94 11.00 -2.69
C ASN A 82 16.01 10.75 -4.20
N ASN A 83 14.88 10.78 -4.90
CA ASN A 83 14.82 10.49 -6.32
C ASN A 83 15.18 11.72 -7.15
N LYS A 84 16.41 11.74 -7.67
CA LYS A 84 16.94 12.86 -8.45
C LYS A 84 16.56 12.81 -9.93
N GLU A 85 16.26 11.62 -10.46
CA GLU A 85 15.99 11.44 -11.89
C GLU A 85 14.55 11.84 -12.25
N HIS A 86 13.61 11.54 -11.37
CA HIS A 86 12.19 11.78 -11.60
C HIS A 86 11.59 12.56 -10.42
N PRO A 87 11.89 13.87 -10.30
CA PRO A 87 11.46 14.68 -9.15
C PRO A 87 9.94 14.83 -9.07
N ALA A 88 9.25 14.68 -10.20
CA ALA A 88 7.80 14.63 -10.29
C ALA A 88 7.38 13.36 -11.05
N ARG A 89 6.75 12.43 -10.34
CA ARG A 89 6.12 11.24 -10.88
C ARG A 89 4.67 11.24 -10.44
N PHE A 90 3.78 10.88 -11.35
CA PHE A 90 2.34 10.80 -11.10
C PHE A 90 1.89 9.36 -11.21
N ALA A 91 0.83 9.02 -10.48
CA ALA A 91 0.28 7.69 -10.51
C ALA A 91 -0.52 7.46 -11.79
N ASN A 92 -0.47 6.23 -12.30
CA ASN A 92 -1.52 5.74 -13.17
C ASN A 92 -2.80 5.55 -12.35
N VAL A 93 -3.83 6.34 -12.66
CA VAL A 93 -5.12 6.35 -11.94
C VAL A 93 -5.89 5.04 -12.11
N ILE A 94 -5.60 4.26 -13.17
CA ILE A 94 -6.28 3.00 -13.47
C ILE A 94 -5.61 1.82 -12.78
N ASN A 95 -4.27 1.83 -12.66
CA ASN A 95 -3.51 0.73 -12.09
C ASN A 95 -2.36 1.27 -11.26
N ILE A 96 -2.52 1.24 -9.94
CA ILE A 96 -1.53 1.74 -8.97
C ILE A 96 -0.43 0.71 -8.66
N GLY A 97 -0.56 -0.55 -9.10
CA GLY A 97 0.37 -1.62 -8.74
C GLY A 97 1.84 -1.33 -9.08
N PRO A 98 2.17 -0.87 -10.30
CA PRO A 98 3.54 -0.45 -10.65
C PRO A 98 4.07 0.68 -9.76
N GLU A 99 3.23 1.63 -9.38
CA GLU A 99 3.56 2.75 -8.50
C GLU A 99 3.84 2.26 -7.09
N LEU A 100 3.03 1.35 -6.55
CA LEU A 100 3.24 0.78 -5.22
C LEU A 100 4.58 0.04 -5.14
N GLN A 101 4.90 -0.77 -6.15
CA GLN A 101 6.21 -1.42 -6.24
C GLN A 101 7.34 -0.39 -6.29
N TYR A 102 7.20 0.63 -7.13
CA TYR A 102 8.19 1.70 -7.23
C TYR A 102 8.40 2.42 -5.90
N LEU A 103 7.33 2.72 -5.16
CA LEU A 103 7.42 3.35 -3.85
C LEU A 103 8.18 2.47 -2.84
N CYS A 104 7.95 1.15 -2.85
CA CYS A 104 8.72 0.22 -2.02
C CYS A 104 10.21 0.16 -2.38
N GLU A 105 10.55 0.29 -3.66
CA GLU A 105 11.93 0.32 -4.13
C GLU A 105 12.65 1.62 -3.74
N GLN A 106 11.95 2.76 -3.76
CA GLN A 106 12.51 4.06 -3.40
C GLN A 106 12.58 4.30 -1.89
N ASP A 107 11.60 3.78 -1.14
CA ASP A 107 11.55 3.84 0.33
C ASP A 107 11.19 2.47 0.89
N THR A 108 12.21 1.65 1.15
CA THR A 108 12.08 0.29 1.69
C THR A 108 11.51 0.26 3.11
N THR A 109 11.42 1.41 3.79
CA THR A 109 10.83 1.53 5.14
C THR A 109 9.36 1.92 5.11
N ASN A 110 8.78 2.10 3.91
CA ASN A 110 7.39 2.48 3.74
C ASN A 110 6.44 1.28 3.88
N ARG A 111 6.04 1.02 5.13
CA ARG A 111 5.15 -0.09 5.46
C ARG A 111 3.80 0.01 4.76
N MET A 112 3.24 1.22 4.65
CA MET A 112 1.94 1.44 4.03
C MET A 112 1.96 1.07 2.54
N ALA A 113 2.99 1.51 1.79
CA ALA A 113 3.14 1.14 0.39
C ALA A 113 3.33 -0.38 0.22
N PHE A 114 4.12 -1.00 1.10
CA PHE A 114 4.32 -2.45 1.08
C PHE A 114 3.03 -3.23 1.33
N GLU A 115 2.34 -2.98 2.44
CA GLU A 115 1.11 -3.72 2.78
C GLU A 115 0.01 -3.51 1.73
N TYR A 116 -0.06 -2.32 1.12
CA TYR A 116 -0.97 -2.07 0.01
C TYR A 116 -0.56 -2.84 -1.26
N LEU A 117 0.72 -2.82 -1.64
CA LEU A 117 1.22 -3.61 -2.78
C LEU A 117 0.85 -5.08 -2.64
N MET A 118 1.11 -5.66 -1.46
CA MET A 118 0.82 -7.06 -1.21
C MET A 118 -0.69 -7.34 -1.29
N SER A 119 -1.52 -6.43 -0.78
CA SER A 119 -2.98 -6.56 -0.85
C SER A 119 -3.49 -6.48 -2.29
N ASP A 120 -2.99 -5.54 -3.09
CA ASP A 120 -3.31 -5.40 -4.52
C ASP A 120 -2.95 -6.68 -5.32
N LEU A 121 -1.76 -7.24 -5.06
CA LEU A 121 -1.29 -8.47 -5.70
C LEU A 121 -2.11 -9.70 -5.31
N LEU A 122 -2.54 -9.81 -4.04
CA LEU A 122 -3.40 -10.91 -3.60
C LEU A 122 -4.80 -10.79 -4.19
N LEU A 123 -5.40 -9.58 -4.18
CA LEU A 123 -6.73 -9.37 -4.75
C LEU A 123 -6.77 -9.64 -6.26
N SER A 124 -5.69 -9.32 -6.97
CA SER A 124 -5.52 -9.61 -8.41
C SER A 124 -5.03 -11.03 -8.71
N ASN A 125 -4.90 -11.90 -7.70
CA ASN A 125 -4.36 -13.27 -7.82
C ASN A 125 -2.98 -13.35 -8.49
N ASN A 126 -2.16 -12.31 -8.35
CA ASN A 126 -0.81 -12.28 -8.90
C ASN A 126 0.21 -12.84 -7.90
N VAL A 127 0.07 -14.13 -7.60
CA VAL A 127 0.84 -14.82 -6.56
C VAL A 127 2.34 -14.83 -6.86
N VAL A 128 2.74 -14.89 -8.14
CA VAL A 128 4.16 -14.83 -8.54
C VAL A 128 4.78 -13.50 -8.12
N ARG A 129 4.18 -12.37 -8.52
CA ARG A 129 4.66 -11.04 -8.14
C ARG A 129 4.57 -10.81 -6.63
N PHE A 130 3.57 -11.39 -5.96
CA PHE A 130 3.50 -11.36 -4.49
C PHE A 130 4.76 -11.96 -3.86
N VAL A 131 5.20 -13.13 -4.31
CA VAL A 131 6.44 -13.76 -3.79
C VAL A 131 7.68 -12.93 -4.12
N ASP A 132 7.78 -12.37 -5.33
CA ASP A 132 8.90 -11.51 -5.73
C ASP A 132 9.05 -10.27 -4.84
N ASN A 133 7.92 -9.72 -4.39
CA ASN A 133 7.87 -8.53 -3.52
C ASN A 133 7.91 -8.87 -2.02
N LEU A 134 7.71 -10.13 -1.64
CA LEU A 134 7.73 -10.55 -0.23
C LEU A 134 9.08 -10.28 0.44
N LYS A 135 10.18 -10.18 -0.32
CA LYS A 135 11.51 -9.76 0.18
C LYS A 135 11.49 -8.48 1.02
N PHE A 136 10.59 -7.53 0.70
CA PHE A 136 10.48 -6.27 1.44
C PHE A 136 9.97 -6.45 2.88
N ILE A 137 9.31 -7.57 3.19
CA ILE A 137 8.81 -7.86 4.54
C ILE A 137 9.92 -7.80 5.60
N ARG A 138 11.17 -8.08 5.21
CA ARG A 138 12.35 -8.10 6.08
C ARG A 138 12.72 -6.72 6.64
N HIS A 139 12.23 -5.64 6.03
CA HIS A 139 12.45 -4.27 6.51
C HIS A 139 11.51 -3.89 7.66
N PHE A 140 10.53 -4.74 7.98
CA PHE A 140 9.50 -4.44 8.98
C PHE A 140 9.55 -5.44 10.13
N LYS A 141 9.21 -4.96 11.33
CA LYS A 141 9.12 -5.80 12.53
C LYS A 141 7.73 -6.44 12.60
N TYR A 142 7.53 -7.52 11.85
CA TYR A 142 6.37 -8.38 12.00
C TYR A 142 6.65 -9.42 13.11
N PRO A 143 5.73 -9.61 14.08
CA PRO A 143 5.85 -10.70 15.06
C PRO A 143 5.89 -12.07 14.39
N GLU A 144 5.05 -12.24 13.36
CA GLU A 144 4.96 -13.41 12.51
C GLU A 144 4.46 -13.00 11.12
N MET A 145 4.67 -13.85 10.12
CA MET A 145 4.15 -13.59 8.79
C MET A 145 2.61 -13.57 8.81
N PRO A 146 1.95 -12.54 8.26
CA PRO A 146 0.50 -12.46 8.24
C PRO A 146 -0.16 -13.74 7.68
N PRO A 147 -1.29 -14.20 8.26
CA PRO A 147 -1.94 -15.44 7.83
C PRO A 147 -2.25 -15.48 6.33
N ALA A 148 -2.77 -14.39 5.77
CA ALA A 148 -3.05 -14.30 4.33
C ALA A 148 -1.78 -14.47 3.47
N TYR A 149 -0.62 -14.02 3.95
CA TYR A 149 0.64 -14.13 3.22
C TYR A 149 1.17 -15.57 3.27
N GLN A 150 1.03 -16.24 4.41
CA GLN A 150 1.31 -17.67 4.54
C GLN A 150 0.39 -18.51 3.63
N GLU A 151 -0.89 -18.18 3.60
CA GLU A 151 -1.88 -18.83 2.76
C GLU A 151 -1.55 -18.68 1.27
N ALA A 152 -1.18 -17.48 0.82
CA ALA A 152 -0.76 -17.21 -0.56
C ALA A 152 0.58 -17.85 -0.93
N LEU A 153 1.57 -17.81 -0.02
CA LEU A 153 2.85 -18.48 -0.20
C LEU A 153 2.68 -20.00 -0.36
N TYR A 154 1.71 -20.59 0.35
CA TYR A 154 1.38 -22.00 0.18
C TYR A 154 0.75 -22.29 -1.19
N ILE A 155 -0.11 -21.41 -1.72
CA ILE A 155 -0.63 -21.56 -3.09
C ILE A 155 0.51 -21.47 -4.12
N TYR A 156 1.45 -20.55 -3.94
CA TYR A 156 2.65 -20.49 -4.76
C TYR A 156 3.43 -21.82 -4.73
N LYS A 157 3.68 -22.35 -3.52
CA LYS A 157 4.38 -23.62 -3.29
C LYS A 157 3.73 -24.79 -4.02
N LEU A 158 2.40 -24.85 -4.09
CA LEU A 158 1.67 -25.90 -4.81
C LEU A 158 1.77 -25.78 -6.33
N GLY A 159 2.04 -24.57 -6.85
CA GLY A 159 2.09 -24.27 -8.28
C GLY A 159 3.48 -24.35 -8.92
N VAL A 160 4.55 -24.51 -8.13
CA VAL A 160 5.93 -24.55 -8.62
C VAL A 160 6.67 -25.78 -8.10
N ASP A 161 7.80 -26.13 -8.74
CA ASP A 161 8.68 -27.18 -8.25
C ASP A 161 9.46 -26.75 -6.98
N GLY A 162 10.05 -27.73 -6.29
CA GLY A 162 10.76 -27.50 -5.03
C GLY A 162 12.00 -26.60 -5.15
N GLU A 163 12.70 -26.61 -6.29
CA GLU A 163 13.87 -25.75 -6.51
C GLU A 163 13.41 -24.28 -6.66
N THR A 164 12.38 -24.06 -7.47
CA THR A 164 11.77 -22.74 -7.67
C THR A 164 11.21 -22.17 -6.36
N PHE A 165 10.53 -22.99 -5.55
CA PHE A 165 10.06 -22.54 -4.24
C PHE A 165 11.21 -22.17 -3.30
N SER A 166 12.26 -23.00 -3.25
CA SER A 166 13.43 -22.77 -2.37
C SER A 166 14.15 -21.45 -2.69
N LYS A 167 14.18 -21.03 -3.96
CA LYS A 167 14.75 -19.73 -4.38
C LYS A 167 14.04 -18.52 -3.78
N SER A 168 12.79 -18.64 -3.34
CA SER A 168 12.07 -17.55 -2.65
C SER A 168 12.72 -17.18 -1.30
N GLY A 169 13.42 -18.13 -0.66
CA GLY A 169 14.00 -17.94 0.67
C GLY A 169 12.96 -17.82 1.80
N PHE A 170 11.72 -18.27 1.57
CA PHE A 170 10.64 -18.30 2.56
C PHE A 170 10.15 -19.73 2.79
N ASN A 171 9.59 -19.96 3.97
CA ASN A 171 8.99 -21.24 4.34
C ASN A 171 7.52 -21.04 4.72
N VAL A 172 6.71 -22.06 4.42
CA VAL A 172 5.33 -22.14 4.91
C VAL A 172 5.32 -22.87 6.25
N SER A 173 4.60 -22.33 7.23
CA SER A 173 4.47 -22.96 8.54
C SER A 173 3.69 -24.27 8.45
N GLU A 174 4.05 -25.26 9.29
CA GLU A 174 3.30 -26.52 9.38
C GLU A 174 1.82 -26.31 9.71
N ASN A 175 1.51 -25.27 10.49
CA ASN A 175 0.13 -24.92 10.83
C ASN A 175 -0.67 -24.53 9.60
N THR A 176 -0.08 -23.73 8.68
CA THR A 176 -0.72 -23.38 7.41
C THR A 176 -1.00 -24.62 6.57
N GLU A 177 -0.06 -25.56 6.50
CA GLU A 177 -0.26 -26.81 5.74
C GLU A 177 -1.39 -27.66 6.34
N LYS A 178 -1.43 -27.83 7.67
CA LYS A 178 -2.52 -28.52 8.38
C LYS A 178 -3.88 -27.84 8.15
N ARG A 179 -3.92 -26.50 8.20
CA ARG A 179 -5.12 -25.71 7.90
C ARG A 179 -5.60 -25.95 6.46
N PHE A 180 -4.69 -26.03 5.49
CA PHE A 180 -5.06 -26.31 4.11
C PHE A 180 -5.58 -27.74 3.92
N GLN A 181 -4.98 -28.74 4.56
CA GLN A 181 -5.48 -30.12 4.53
C GLN A 181 -6.92 -30.20 5.07
N ARG A 182 -7.21 -29.49 6.17
CA ARG A 182 -8.57 -29.37 6.71
C ARG A 182 -9.49 -28.70 5.69
N TYR A 183 -9.10 -27.57 5.12
CA TYR A 183 -9.84 -26.86 4.07
C TYR A 183 -10.20 -27.79 2.91
N TYR A 184 -9.21 -28.50 2.37
CA TYR A 184 -9.37 -29.45 1.27
C TYR A 184 -10.30 -30.61 1.62
N SER A 185 -10.20 -31.17 2.84
CA SER A 185 -11.07 -32.26 3.29
C SER A 185 -12.55 -31.84 3.37
N LEU A 186 -12.83 -30.62 3.87
CA LEU A 186 -14.19 -30.08 3.94
C LEU A 186 -14.75 -29.83 2.53
N TYR A 187 -13.90 -29.36 1.60
CA TYR A 187 -14.27 -29.15 0.21
C TYR A 187 -14.66 -30.48 -0.46
N LYS A 188 -13.78 -31.49 -0.38
CA LYS A 188 -13.98 -32.82 -0.98
C LYS A 188 -15.24 -33.51 -0.44
N ASN A 189 -15.51 -33.37 0.86
CA ASN A 189 -16.69 -33.94 1.51
C ASN A 189 -17.97 -33.09 1.33
N ARG A 190 -17.94 -32.04 0.49
CA ARG A 190 -19.06 -31.13 0.22
C ARG A 190 -19.66 -30.46 1.47
N GLN A 191 -18.87 -30.28 2.53
CA GLN A 191 -19.30 -29.64 3.78
C GLN A 191 -19.22 -28.11 3.69
N MET A 192 -19.93 -27.53 2.71
CA MET A 192 -19.78 -26.11 2.32
C MET A 192 -20.13 -25.11 3.43
N GLN A 193 -21.12 -25.42 4.27
CA GLN A 193 -21.47 -24.57 5.42
C GLN A 193 -20.31 -24.48 6.43
N ARG A 194 -19.72 -25.62 6.78
CA ARG A 194 -18.56 -25.68 7.69
C ARG A 194 -17.32 -25.06 7.06
N LEU A 195 -17.08 -25.30 5.78
CA LEU A 195 -15.97 -24.71 5.04
C LEU A 195 -16.04 -23.17 5.08
N LYS A 196 -17.22 -22.58 4.83
CA LYS A 196 -17.42 -21.13 4.93
C LYS A 196 -17.24 -20.62 6.36
N ALA A 197 -17.77 -21.34 7.36
CA ALA A 197 -17.65 -20.95 8.76
C ALA A 197 -16.19 -20.97 9.26
N GLU A 198 -15.42 -22.00 8.90
CA GLU A 198 -14.03 -22.16 9.34
C GLU A 198 -13.02 -21.33 8.51
N PHE A 199 -13.29 -21.11 7.23
CA PHE A 199 -12.29 -20.56 6.30
C PHE A 199 -12.79 -19.39 5.45
N GLY A 200 -13.98 -18.84 5.71
CA GLY A 200 -14.57 -17.75 4.90
C GLY A 200 -13.73 -16.47 4.86
N ASN A 201 -12.84 -16.27 5.82
CA ASN A 201 -11.92 -15.13 5.92
C ASN A 201 -10.52 -15.42 5.34
N THR A 202 -10.31 -16.58 4.71
CA THR A 202 -8.99 -16.96 4.17
C THR A 202 -8.81 -16.54 2.72
N TYR A 203 -7.56 -16.37 2.33
CA TYR A 203 -7.19 -16.15 0.93
C TYR A 203 -7.63 -17.31 0.03
N TRP A 204 -7.60 -18.55 0.54
CA TRP A 204 -8.07 -19.72 -0.21
C TRP A 204 -9.55 -19.68 -0.53
N TYR A 205 -10.38 -19.26 0.43
CA TYR A 205 -11.81 -19.10 0.22
C TYR A 205 -12.10 -17.96 -0.77
N TYR A 206 -11.39 -16.84 -0.64
CA TYR A 206 -11.46 -15.76 -1.61
C TYR A 206 -11.18 -16.27 -3.02
N LEU A 207 -10.06 -16.96 -3.24
CA LEU A 207 -9.69 -17.47 -4.56
C LEU A 207 -10.69 -18.49 -5.14
N ASN A 208 -11.25 -19.38 -4.32
CA ASN A 208 -12.13 -20.44 -4.81
C ASN A 208 -13.58 -19.99 -5.09
N PHE A 209 -14.08 -18.97 -4.40
CA PHE A 209 -15.50 -18.65 -4.41
C PHE A 209 -15.84 -17.18 -4.68
N ILE A 210 -14.89 -16.25 -4.55
CA ILE A 210 -15.16 -14.81 -4.62
C ILE A 210 -14.37 -14.14 -5.75
N SER A 211 -13.09 -14.51 -5.92
CA SER A 211 -12.17 -13.85 -6.82
C SER A 211 -12.66 -13.89 -8.27
N PRO A 212 -12.76 -12.74 -8.95
CA PRO A 212 -13.06 -12.70 -10.38
C PRO A 212 -11.86 -13.12 -11.25
N TYR A 213 -10.68 -13.25 -10.65
CA TYR A 213 -9.40 -13.55 -11.31
C TYR A 213 -8.85 -14.95 -10.95
N GLY A 214 -9.57 -15.70 -10.12
CA GLY A 214 -9.12 -17.00 -9.62
C GLY A 214 -9.42 -18.13 -10.59
N ASP A 215 -8.38 -18.78 -11.12
CA ASP A 215 -8.49 -20.20 -11.45
C ASP A 215 -8.72 -20.95 -10.14
N LYS A 216 -9.85 -21.67 -10.01
CA LYS A 216 -10.18 -22.41 -8.78
C LYS A 216 -8.98 -23.25 -8.35
N ILE A 217 -8.45 -22.99 -7.15
CA ILE A 217 -7.32 -23.73 -6.55
C ILE A 217 -7.65 -25.22 -6.52
N ILE A 218 -8.93 -25.54 -6.31
CA ILE A 218 -9.47 -26.89 -6.38
C ILE A 218 -10.43 -26.97 -7.57
N ARG A 219 -10.03 -27.72 -8.61
CA ARG A 219 -10.91 -28.04 -9.74
C ARG A 219 -11.81 -29.24 -9.36
N ASN A 220 -13.08 -29.19 -9.79
CA ASN A 220 -14.07 -30.25 -9.55
C ASN A 220 -13.70 -31.56 -10.25
#